data_AF-A0A1I4CU27-F1
#
_entry.id   AF-A0A1I4CU27-F1
#
_cell.length_a   1.000
_cell.length_b   1.000
_cell.length_c   1.000
_cell.angle_alpha   90.00
_cell.angle_beta   90.00
_cell.angle_gamma   90.00
#
_symmetry.space_group_name_H-M   'P 1'
#
loop_
_entity.id
_entity.type
_entity.pdbx_description
1 polymer ?
#
loop_
_entity_poly.entity_id
_entity_poly.type
_entity_poly.pdbx_seq_one_letter_code
_entity_poly.pdbx_strand_id
1 'polypeptide(L)'
;MKRLYTVLLFCTLLSFAISGCTDGGHQNEQVREPEPDSKPAVTHGPISYENDPYGFRFSLPESWKGYSIVTGTWEGLAAGNESGETIVETGPLISIRHPQWTPQNQRQDIPIMIFTLEQWSSLLKGKFHIGAAPIGPTELGRNSKYVFALPARYNFAFPEGYEEVEEIIKRNPLQATLSK
;
A
#
# COMPACT_ATOMS: atom_id res chain seq x y z
N MET A 1 18.51 43.53 22.34
CA MET A 1 17.05 43.25 22.25
C MET A 1 16.93 41.80 21.81
N LYS A 2 16.40 40.82 22.56
CA LYS A 2 15.15 40.76 23.32
C LYS A 2 15.36 40.00 24.63
N ARG A 3 14.54 40.34 25.62
CA ARG A 3 14.65 39.93 27.03
C ARG A 3 14.13 38.51 27.25
N LEU A 4 14.88 37.79 28.08
CA LEU A 4 14.63 36.46 28.65
C LEU A 4 13.51 36.57 29.68
N TYR A 5 12.40 35.85 29.50
CA TYR A 5 11.30 35.79 30.47
C TYR A 5 11.45 34.54 31.34
N THR A 6 11.85 34.80 32.58
CA THR A 6 11.75 33.90 33.72
C THR A 6 10.29 33.81 34.17
N VAL A 7 9.74 32.60 34.29
CA VAL A 7 8.54 32.35 35.11
C VAL A 7 8.85 31.19 36.03
N LEU A 8 9.07 31.53 37.31
CA LEU A 8 9.01 30.60 38.44
C LEU A 8 7.56 30.13 38.59
N LEU A 9 7.36 28.82 38.74
CA LEU A 9 6.12 28.29 39.31
C LEU A 9 6.47 27.48 40.56
N PHE A 10 6.05 28.01 41.71
CA PHE A 10 6.09 27.40 43.03
C PHE A 10 5.04 26.27 43.11
N CYS A 11 5.44 25.08 43.54
CA CYS A 11 4.53 24.08 44.08
C CYS A 11 5.01 23.72 45.49
N THR A 12 4.49 24.43 46.49
CA THR A 12 4.68 24.12 47.90
C THR A 12 3.73 23.01 48.32
N LEU A 13 4.33 22.07 49.05
CA LEU A 13 3.76 20.95 49.78
C LEU A 13 2.52 21.35 50.60
N LEU A 14 1.48 20.51 50.54
CA LEU A 14 0.42 20.48 51.56
C LEU A 14 0.29 19.05 52.08
N SER A 15 0.74 18.85 53.32
CA SER A 15 0.52 17.64 54.11
C SER A 15 -0.71 17.85 55.00
N PHE A 16 -1.66 16.93 54.95
CA PHE A 16 -2.59 16.68 56.04
C PHE A 16 -2.80 15.16 56.18
N ALA A 17 -2.27 14.59 57.27
CA ALA A 17 -2.89 13.45 57.95
C ALA A 17 -4.19 13.98 58.64
N ILE A 18 -5.24 13.23 58.96
CA ILE A 18 -5.38 12.15 59.96
C ILE A 18 -6.67 11.33 59.67
N SER A 19 -6.67 10.09 60.16
CA SER A 19 -7.72 9.05 60.26
C SER A 19 -9.16 9.46 60.55
N GLY A 20 -10.10 8.63 60.08
CA GLY A 20 -11.46 8.50 60.63
C GLY A 20 -12.29 7.42 59.92
N CYS A 21 -12.46 6.26 60.55
CA CYS A 21 -13.49 5.28 60.19
C CYS A 21 -14.81 5.67 60.85
N THR A 22 -15.90 5.74 60.09
CA THR A 22 -17.28 5.71 60.62
C THR A 22 -18.19 4.97 59.64
N ASP A 23 -18.80 3.90 60.13
CA ASP A 23 -19.92 3.15 59.56
C ASP A 23 -21.23 3.96 59.69
N GLY A 24 -22.17 3.75 58.78
CA GLY A 24 -23.49 4.40 58.82
C GLY A 24 -24.06 4.66 57.43
N GLY A 25 -24.88 3.73 56.95
CA GLY A 25 -25.57 3.84 55.67
C GLY A 25 -26.54 5.02 55.59
N HIS A 26 -26.60 5.64 54.41
CA HIS A 26 -27.74 6.42 53.95
C HIS A 26 -27.87 6.21 52.44
N GLN A 27 -29.09 5.87 52.01
CA GLN A 27 -29.50 5.72 50.63
C GLN A 27 -29.24 7.02 49.88
N ASN A 28 -28.58 6.95 48.73
CA ASN A 28 -28.58 8.07 47.80
C ASN A 28 -28.69 7.56 46.36
N GLU A 29 -29.67 8.12 45.68
CA GLU A 29 -30.13 7.85 44.33
C GLU A 29 -29.02 8.21 43.34
N GLN A 30 -28.29 7.22 42.84
CA GLN A 30 -27.35 7.43 41.73
C GLN A 30 -28.14 7.48 40.42
N VAL A 31 -28.36 8.71 39.94
CA VAL A 31 -28.53 9.03 38.54
C VAL A 31 -27.38 8.35 37.79
N ARG A 32 -27.67 7.26 37.08
CA ARG A 32 -26.75 6.66 36.13
C ARG A 32 -26.59 7.64 34.97
N GLU A 33 -25.46 8.31 34.95
CA GLU A 33 -24.89 8.92 33.75
C GLU A 33 -24.86 7.85 32.64
N PRO A 34 -25.42 8.11 31.45
CA PRO A 34 -25.34 7.13 30.38
C PRO A 34 -23.88 6.98 29.97
N GLU A 35 -23.38 5.75 30.10
CA GLU A 35 -22.14 5.27 29.49
C GLU A 35 -22.04 5.82 28.06
N PRO A 36 -20.90 6.42 27.65
CA PRO A 36 -20.75 6.89 26.30
C PRO A 36 -20.87 5.70 25.35
N ASP A 37 -21.85 5.80 24.45
CA ASP A 37 -22.10 4.88 23.34
C ASP A 37 -20.82 4.20 22.90
N SER A 38 -20.80 2.87 23.06
CA SER A 38 -19.80 2.01 22.44
C SER A 38 -19.85 2.28 20.93
N LYS A 39 -18.96 3.16 20.48
CA LYS A 39 -18.65 3.44 19.08
C LYS A 39 -18.54 2.07 18.39
N PRO A 40 -19.30 1.80 17.33
CA PRO A 40 -19.19 0.52 16.64
C PRO A 40 -17.72 0.35 16.23
N ALA A 41 -17.13 -0.77 16.65
CA ALA A 41 -15.81 -1.16 16.18
C ALA A 41 -15.92 -1.32 14.66
N VAL A 42 -15.45 -0.32 13.92
CA VAL A 42 -15.33 -0.40 12.48
C VAL A 42 -14.26 -1.46 12.22
N THR A 43 -14.69 -2.67 11.90
CA THR A 43 -13.83 -3.70 11.33
C THR A 43 -13.39 -3.22 9.96
N HIS A 44 -12.24 -2.54 9.92
CA HIS A 44 -11.54 -2.18 8.68
C HIS A 44 -10.91 -3.45 8.11
N GLY A 45 -11.69 -4.19 7.32
CA GLY A 45 -11.19 -5.32 6.55
C GLY A 45 -10.29 -4.84 5.39
N PRO A 46 -9.34 -5.66 4.92
CA PRO A 46 -8.54 -5.33 3.74
C PRO A 46 -9.44 -5.10 2.52
N ILE A 47 -9.14 -4.04 1.77
CA ILE A 47 -9.79 -3.72 0.49
C ILE A 47 -9.19 -4.64 -0.57
N SER A 48 -9.97 -5.03 -1.57
CA SER A 48 -9.51 -5.95 -2.60
C SER A 48 -9.80 -5.40 -3.99
N TYR A 49 -8.79 -5.47 -4.87
CA TYR A 49 -8.96 -5.32 -6.31
C TYR A 49 -9.08 -6.70 -6.95
N GLU A 50 -10.08 -6.89 -7.81
CA GLU A 50 -10.29 -8.13 -8.55
C GLU A 50 -10.15 -7.87 -10.05
N ASN A 51 -9.36 -8.71 -10.71
CA ASN A 51 -9.25 -8.73 -12.16
C ASN A 51 -9.63 -10.11 -12.67
N ASP A 52 -10.90 -10.28 -12.99
CA ASP A 52 -11.46 -11.50 -13.56
C ASP A 52 -10.84 -11.89 -14.92
N PRO A 53 -10.63 -10.95 -15.88
CA PRO A 53 -10.06 -11.31 -17.19
C PRO A 53 -8.70 -11.99 -17.09
N TYR A 54 -7.82 -11.49 -16.22
CA TYR A 54 -6.49 -12.07 -16.05
C TYR A 54 -6.41 -13.09 -14.91
N GLY A 55 -7.41 -13.15 -14.03
CA GLY A 55 -7.51 -14.14 -12.96
C GLY A 55 -6.56 -13.85 -11.80
N PHE A 56 -6.71 -12.69 -11.16
CA PHE A 56 -6.07 -12.40 -9.88
C PHE A 56 -6.91 -11.50 -8.98
N ARG A 57 -6.56 -11.54 -7.70
CA ARG A 57 -7.00 -10.61 -6.67
C ARG A 57 -5.78 -9.92 -6.05
N PHE A 58 -5.91 -8.66 -5.68
CA PHE A 58 -4.86 -7.89 -5.02
C PHE A 58 -5.39 -7.24 -3.75
N SER A 59 -4.81 -7.59 -2.60
CA SER A 59 -5.19 -7.03 -1.29
C SER A 59 -4.54 -5.66 -1.07
N LEU A 60 -5.34 -4.70 -0.62
CA LEU A 60 -4.98 -3.31 -0.40
C LEU A 60 -5.33 -2.89 1.03
N PRO A 61 -4.54 -2.00 1.64
CA PRO A 61 -4.88 -1.42 2.95
C PRO A 61 -6.03 -0.42 2.81
N GLU A 62 -6.65 -0.09 3.95
CA GLU A 62 -7.78 0.86 4.00
C GLU A 62 -7.43 2.25 3.43
N SER A 63 -6.16 2.68 3.54
CA SER A 63 -5.67 3.95 2.95
C SER A 63 -5.86 4.03 1.43
N TRP A 64 -6.03 2.90 0.77
CA TRP A 64 -6.27 2.81 -0.67
C TRP A 64 -7.75 2.81 -1.05
N LYS A 65 -8.67 3.04 -0.11
CA LYS A 65 -10.10 3.20 -0.42
C LYS A 65 -10.28 4.34 -1.44
N GLY A 66 -10.96 4.03 -2.55
CA GLY A 66 -11.13 4.96 -3.66
C GLY A 66 -10.00 4.94 -4.70
N TYR A 67 -9.13 3.92 -4.69
CA TYR A 67 -8.18 3.69 -5.78
C TYR A 67 -8.90 3.62 -7.13
N SER A 68 -8.18 3.93 -8.21
CA SER A 68 -8.65 3.74 -9.58
C SER A 68 -7.70 2.81 -10.35
N ILE A 69 -8.12 2.37 -11.53
CA ILE A 69 -7.31 1.50 -12.39
C ILE A 69 -6.91 2.27 -13.64
N VAL A 70 -5.61 2.29 -13.93
CA VAL A 70 -5.05 2.81 -15.17
C VAL A 70 -4.46 1.65 -15.96
N THR A 71 -4.85 1.53 -17.21
CA THR A 71 -4.34 0.51 -18.13
C THR A 71 -3.30 1.10 -19.06
N GLY A 72 -2.25 0.35 -19.34
CA GLY A 72 -1.24 0.66 -20.33
C GLY A 72 -0.67 -0.61 -20.93
N THR A 73 0.47 -0.46 -21.61
CA THR A 73 1.18 -1.54 -22.29
C THR A 73 2.64 -1.46 -21.90
N TRP A 74 3.26 -2.60 -21.63
CA TRP A 74 4.71 -2.72 -21.54
C TRP A 74 5.29 -3.18 -22.86
N GLU A 75 6.55 -2.81 -23.11
CA GLU A 75 7.28 -3.13 -24.34
C GLU A 75 8.51 -3.99 -24.00
N GLY A 76 8.70 -5.04 -24.77
CA GLY A 76 9.87 -5.91 -24.74
C GLY A 76 10.77 -5.62 -25.94
N LEU A 77 12.04 -5.36 -25.67
CA LEU A 77 13.04 -4.93 -26.65
C LEU A 77 13.96 -6.10 -27.02
N ALA A 78 14.35 -6.18 -28.30
CA ALA A 78 15.23 -7.23 -28.80
C ALA A 78 16.58 -7.27 -28.06
N ALA A 79 17.07 -8.46 -27.72
CA ALA A 79 18.42 -8.62 -27.17
C ALA A 79 19.47 -8.56 -28.29
N GLY A 80 20.29 -7.50 -28.36
CA GLY A 80 21.37 -7.40 -29.36
C GLY A 80 21.95 -6.00 -29.59
N ASN A 81 23.02 -5.93 -30.39
CA ASN A 81 23.84 -4.74 -30.65
C ASN A 81 23.33 -3.85 -31.78
N GLU A 82 22.11 -4.06 -32.27
CA GLU A 82 21.55 -3.21 -33.33
C GLU A 82 21.04 -1.93 -32.70
N SER A 83 21.53 -0.81 -33.22
CA SER A 83 21.32 0.55 -32.74
C SER A 83 19.86 1.03 -32.89
N GLY A 84 18.94 0.35 -32.22
CA GLY A 84 17.52 0.65 -32.19
C GLY A 84 16.77 -0.24 -31.20
N GLU A 85 15.97 0.39 -30.35
CA GLU A 85 15.02 -0.24 -29.43
C GLU A 85 13.88 -0.89 -30.22
N THR A 86 14.15 -1.98 -30.92
CA THR A 86 13.11 -2.71 -31.66
C THR A 86 12.20 -3.42 -30.68
N ILE A 87 10.94 -2.98 -30.62
CA ILE A 87 9.89 -3.63 -29.85
C ILE A 87 9.56 -4.97 -30.52
N VAL A 88 9.83 -6.06 -29.83
CA VAL A 88 9.59 -7.45 -30.30
C VAL A 88 8.46 -8.13 -29.53
N GLU A 89 8.10 -7.58 -28.37
CA GLU A 89 7.05 -8.09 -27.51
C GLU A 89 6.27 -6.93 -26.90
N THR A 90 5.00 -7.16 -26.59
CA THR A 90 4.21 -6.23 -25.79
C THR A 90 3.25 -6.99 -24.88
N GLY A 91 2.78 -6.34 -23.83
CA GLY A 91 1.71 -6.91 -23.04
C GLY A 91 1.05 -5.92 -22.09
N PRO A 92 -0.02 -6.35 -21.40
CA PRO A 92 -0.81 -5.46 -20.56
C PRO A 92 -0.04 -5.00 -19.33
N LEU A 93 -0.17 -3.71 -19.01
CA LEU A 93 0.26 -3.11 -17.74
C LEU A 93 -0.97 -2.54 -17.03
N ILE A 94 -1.18 -2.96 -15.79
CA ILE A 94 -2.24 -2.43 -14.92
C ILE A 94 -1.58 -1.65 -13.80
N SER A 95 -1.99 -0.40 -13.58
CA SER A 95 -1.58 0.39 -12.43
C SER A 95 -2.77 0.60 -11.51
N ILE A 96 -2.67 0.11 -10.28
CA ILE A 96 -3.58 0.51 -9.20
C ILE A 96 -3.15 1.91 -8.77
N ARG A 97 -3.97 2.90 -9.10
CA ARG A 97 -3.71 4.33 -8.90
C ARG A 97 -4.07 4.73 -7.48
N HIS A 98 -3.09 5.31 -6.78
CA HIS A 98 -3.29 5.79 -5.42
C HIS A 98 -4.44 6.82 -5.37
N PRO A 99 -5.38 6.75 -4.40
CA PRO A 99 -6.55 7.63 -4.36
C PRO A 99 -6.22 9.13 -4.27
N GLN A 100 -5.08 9.47 -3.67
CA GLN A 100 -4.58 10.84 -3.54
C GLN A 100 -3.65 11.29 -4.69
N TRP A 101 -3.49 10.48 -5.74
CA TRP A 101 -2.65 10.85 -6.88
C TRP A 101 -3.25 12.04 -7.64
N THR A 102 -2.40 13.00 -8.02
CA THR A 102 -2.78 14.09 -8.93
C THR A 102 -1.63 14.37 -9.91
N PRO A 103 -1.89 15.08 -11.04
CA PRO A 103 -0.80 15.46 -11.94
C PRO A 103 0.27 16.34 -11.28
N GLN A 104 -0.12 17.18 -10.32
CA GLN A 104 0.77 18.09 -9.58
C GLN A 104 1.50 17.38 -8.43
N ASN A 105 0.89 16.34 -7.88
CA ASN A 105 1.46 15.53 -6.81
C ASN A 105 1.29 14.04 -7.13
N GLN A 106 2.25 13.52 -7.89
CA GLN A 106 2.24 12.14 -8.36
C GLN A 106 2.72 11.22 -7.24
N ARG A 107 1.76 10.46 -6.70
CA ARG A 107 2.06 9.37 -5.76
C ARG A 107 2.42 8.08 -6.50
N GLN A 108 3.11 7.17 -5.81
CA GLN A 108 3.45 5.86 -6.37
C GLN A 108 2.18 5.05 -6.63
N ASP A 109 1.97 4.64 -7.88
CA ASP A 109 1.00 3.60 -8.24
C ASP A 109 1.57 2.22 -7.92
N ILE A 110 0.72 1.19 -7.87
CA ILE A 110 1.15 -0.21 -7.86
C ILE A 110 1.03 -0.77 -9.29
N PRO A 111 2.13 -0.84 -10.05
CA PRO A 111 2.12 -1.43 -11.39
C PRO A 111 2.17 -2.97 -11.33
N ILE A 112 1.38 -3.61 -12.18
CA ILE A 112 1.29 -5.06 -12.38
C ILE A 112 1.40 -5.32 -13.88
N MET A 113 2.54 -5.84 -14.29
CA MET A 113 2.75 -6.35 -15.63
C MET A 113 2.12 -7.73 -15.76
N ILE A 114 1.45 -7.97 -16.87
CA ILE A 114 0.85 -9.26 -17.18
C ILE A 114 1.62 -9.87 -18.35
N PHE A 115 2.11 -11.08 -18.13
CA PHE A 115 2.81 -11.88 -19.14
C PHE A 115 2.02 -13.15 -19.41
N THR A 116 2.02 -13.63 -20.65
CA THR A 116 1.75 -15.05 -20.89
C THR A 116 2.89 -15.91 -20.34
N LEU A 117 2.64 -17.20 -20.10
CA LEU A 117 3.70 -18.12 -19.67
C LEU A 117 4.88 -18.18 -20.66
N GLU A 118 4.60 -18.08 -21.96
CA GLU A 118 5.61 -18.05 -23.01
C GLU A 118 6.45 -16.77 -22.99
N GLN A 119 5.80 -15.61 -22.85
CA GLN A 119 6.49 -14.32 -22.73
C GLN A 119 7.40 -14.31 -21.50
N TRP A 120 6.90 -14.79 -20.35
CA TRP A 120 7.71 -14.90 -19.14
C TRP A 120 8.92 -15.84 -19.33
N SER A 121 8.72 -16.99 -19.97
CA SER A 121 9.83 -17.92 -20.27
C SER A 121 10.87 -17.29 -21.20
N SER A 122 10.42 -16.56 -22.22
CA SER A 122 11.29 -15.88 -23.18
C SER A 122 12.07 -14.72 -22.54
N LEU A 123 11.44 -13.97 -21.63
CA LEU A 123 12.08 -12.94 -20.81
C LEU A 123 13.19 -13.53 -19.93
N LEU A 124 12.90 -14.62 -19.20
CA LEU A 124 13.88 -15.29 -18.34
C LEU A 124 15.05 -15.90 -19.12
N LYS A 125 14.83 -16.26 -20.39
CA LYS A 125 15.87 -16.76 -21.31
C LYS A 125 16.66 -15.64 -21.99
N GLY A 126 16.36 -14.37 -21.70
CA GLY A 126 17.03 -13.22 -22.29
C GLY A 126 16.75 -13.04 -23.78
N LYS A 127 15.64 -13.57 -24.31
CA LYS A 127 15.27 -13.38 -25.72
C LYS A 127 14.86 -11.93 -26.02
N PHE A 128 14.33 -11.25 -25.01
CA PHE A 128 14.05 -9.82 -25.01
C PHE A 128 14.27 -9.29 -23.59
N HIS A 129 14.34 -7.96 -23.43
CA HIS A 129 14.42 -7.29 -22.14
C HIS A 129 13.35 -6.20 -22.01
N ILE A 130 13.12 -5.74 -20.78
CA ILE A 130 12.13 -4.69 -20.50
C ILE A 130 12.85 -3.49 -19.91
N GLY A 131 12.76 -2.37 -20.61
CA GLY A 131 13.50 -1.16 -20.26
C GLY A 131 15.02 -1.38 -20.27
N ALA A 132 15.74 -0.41 -19.72
CA ALA A 132 17.20 -0.40 -19.66
C ALA A 132 17.77 -0.87 -18.30
N ALA A 133 16.93 -1.37 -17.38
CA ALA A 133 17.40 -1.79 -16.07
C ALA A 133 18.23 -3.08 -16.16
N PRO A 134 19.33 -3.21 -15.38
CA PRO A 134 20.16 -4.43 -15.37
C PRO A 134 19.51 -5.60 -14.60
N ILE A 135 18.26 -5.42 -14.15
CA ILE A 135 17.45 -6.42 -13.44
C ILE A 135 16.09 -6.50 -14.11
N GLY A 136 15.49 -7.68 -14.12
CA GLY A 136 14.17 -7.91 -14.71
C GLY A 136 13.01 -7.61 -13.74
N PRO A 137 11.77 -7.66 -14.24
CA PRO A 137 10.57 -7.67 -13.41
C PRO A 137 10.61 -8.79 -12.35
N THR A 138 9.97 -8.55 -11.20
CA THR A 138 9.86 -9.52 -10.11
C THR A 138 8.48 -10.16 -10.12
N GLU A 139 8.41 -11.48 -10.10
CA GLU A 139 7.13 -12.19 -10.05
C GLU A 139 6.38 -11.92 -8.73
N LEU A 140 5.10 -11.56 -8.85
CA LEU A 140 4.15 -11.40 -7.75
C LEU A 140 3.27 -12.65 -7.56
N GLY A 141 3.06 -13.41 -8.64
CA GLY A 141 2.32 -14.67 -8.63
C GLY A 141 1.95 -15.10 -10.05
N ARG A 142 1.30 -16.26 -10.20
CA ARG A 142 0.89 -16.81 -11.49
C ARG A 142 -0.35 -17.69 -11.40
N ASN A 143 -1.07 -17.79 -12.51
CA ASN A 143 -2.09 -18.82 -12.73
C ASN A 143 -1.72 -19.70 -13.94
N SER A 144 -2.66 -20.49 -14.45
CA SER A 144 -2.42 -21.41 -15.57
C SER A 144 -2.20 -20.71 -16.92
N LYS A 145 -2.48 -19.42 -17.04
CA LYS A 145 -2.34 -18.65 -18.29
C LYS A 145 -1.32 -17.52 -18.19
N TYR A 146 -1.20 -16.89 -17.03
CA TYR A 146 -0.48 -15.63 -16.85
C TYR A 146 0.50 -15.66 -15.68
N VAL A 147 1.57 -14.87 -15.83
CA VAL A 147 2.44 -14.44 -14.74
C VAL A 147 2.20 -12.96 -14.48
N PHE A 148 2.03 -12.61 -13.21
CA PHE A 148 1.88 -11.23 -12.75
C PHE A 148 3.22 -10.79 -12.17
N ALA A 149 3.75 -9.67 -12.62
CA ALA A 149 5.06 -9.20 -12.17
C ALA A 149 5.08 -7.70 -11.91
N LEU A 150 5.94 -7.30 -11.00
CA LEU A 150 6.27 -5.92 -10.68
C LEU A 150 7.41 -5.47 -11.60
N PRO A 151 7.30 -4.31 -12.29
CA PRO A 151 8.39 -3.77 -13.11
C PRO A 151 9.69 -3.62 -12.32
N ALA A 152 10.81 -3.82 -13.01
CA ALA A 152 12.11 -3.54 -12.44
C ALA A 152 12.20 -2.08 -11.98
N ARG A 153 12.65 -1.88 -10.74
CA ARG A 153 12.86 -0.55 -10.15
C ARG A 153 11.65 0.39 -10.29
N TYR A 154 10.44 -0.14 -10.15
CA TYR A 154 9.18 0.62 -10.27
C TYR A 154 9.07 1.87 -9.38
N ASN A 155 9.89 1.93 -8.32
CA ASN A 155 9.99 3.01 -7.35
C ASN A 155 11.33 3.79 -7.40
N PHE A 156 12.14 3.64 -8.46
CA PHE A 156 13.47 4.25 -8.54
C PHE A 156 13.48 5.78 -8.44
N ALA A 157 12.39 6.42 -8.88
CA ALA A 157 12.23 7.87 -8.79
C ALA A 157 11.86 8.36 -7.39
N PHE A 158 11.68 7.44 -6.43
CA PHE A 158 11.24 7.71 -5.06
C PHE A 158 10.01 8.65 -5.00
N PRO A 159 8.94 8.41 -5.79
CA PRO A 159 7.76 9.27 -5.75
C PRO A 159 7.05 9.17 -4.40
N GLU A 160 6.25 10.18 -4.06
CA GLU A 160 5.56 10.18 -2.77
C GLU A 160 4.75 8.88 -2.55
N GLY A 161 4.92 8.25 -1.39
CA GLY A 161 4.22 7.01 -1.05
C GLY A 161 4.88 5.73 -1.56
N TYR A 162 6.10 5.78 -2.13
CA TYR A 162 6.78 4.57 -2.58
C TYR A 162 7.08 3.58 -1.44
N GLU A 163 7.35 4.06 -0.22
CA GLU A 163 7.56 3.20 0.95
C GLU A 163 6.28 2.45 1.34
N GLU A 164 5.12 3.11 1.25
CA GLU A 164 3.82 2.45 1.49
C GLU A 164 3.61 1.33 0.48
N VAL A 165 3.92 1.56 -0.80
CA VAL A 165 3.82 0.54 -1.83
C VAL A 165 4.78 -0.62 -1.58
N GLU A 166 6.02 -0.35 -1.19
CA GLU A 166 6.98 -1.39 -0.77
C GLU A 166 6.42 -2.25 0.37
N GLU A 167 5.81 -1.64 1.39
CA GLU A 167 5.19 -2.37 2.50
C GLU A 167 3.97 -3.20 2.06
N ILE A 168 3.19 -2.73 1.08
CA ILE A 168 2.11 -3.51 0.48
C ILE A 168 2.66 -4.74 -0.25
N ILE A 169 3.68 -4.56 -1.10
CA ILE A 169 4.27 -5.64 -1.90
C ILE A 169 4.92 -6.69 -1.01
N LYS A 170 5.65 -6.30 0.05
CA LYS A 170 6.28 -7.23 1.01
C LYS A 170 5.29 -8.17 1.70
N ARG A 171 4.00 -7.83 1.74
CA ARG A 171 2.94 -8.67 2.33
C ARG A 171 2.39 -9.72 1.36
N ASN A 172 2.96 -9.85 0.16
CA ASN A 172 2.49 -10.75 -0.90
C ASN A 172 0.99 -10.57 -1.19
N PRO A 173 0.58 -9.38 -1.64
CA PRO A 173 -0.82 -8.98 -1.71
C PRO A 173 -1.58 -9.65 -2.86
N LEU A 174 -0.87 -10.23 -3.83
CA LEU A 174 -1.45 -10.85 -5.01
C LEU A 174 -1.81 -12.32 -4.75
N GLN A 175 -3.08 -12.64 -5.00
CA GLN A 175 -3.58 -14.01 -5.02
C GLN A 175 -4.05 -14.35 -6.43
N ALA A 176 -3.46 -15.37 -7.04
CA ALA A 176 -3.89 -15.87 -8.34
C ALA A 176 -5.25 -16.58 -8.24
N THR A 177 -6.13 -16.33 -9.20
CA THR A 177 -7.44 -16.95 -9.34
C THR A 177 -7.61 -17.55 -10.75
N LEU A 178 -8.79 -18.08 -11.05
CA LEU A 178 -9.13 -18.52 -12.39
C LEU A 178 -9.41 -17.31 -13.28
N SER A 179 -8.69 -17.19 -14.39
CA SER A 179 -9.01 -16.22 -15.46
C SER A 179 -10.32 -16.60 -16.14
N LYS A 180 -11.21 -15.63 -16.38
CA LYS A 180 -12.46 -15.83 -17.12
C LYS A 180 -12.27 -15.69 -18.63
#